data_AF-A0A1X2GVN1-F1
#
_entry.id   AF-A0A1X2GVN1-F1
#
_cell.length_a   1.000
_cell.length_b   1.000
_cell.length_c   1.000
_cell.angle_alpha   90.00
_cell.angle_beta   90.00
_cell.angle_gamma   90.00
#
_symmetry.space_group_name_H-M   'P 1'
#
loop_
_entity.id
_entity.type
_entity.pdbx_description
1 polymer ?
#
loop_
_entity_poly.entity_id
_entity_poly.type
_entity_poly.pdbx_seq_one_letter_code
_entity_poly.pdbx_strand_id
1 'polypeptide(L)'
;MQHPPAEKGQRIPLFSYIFALMAGILLIYGFIQFKNEYSAVLSLSPFNIYLGVNAQTLVRTGALFPPCMRASLELTPSQSYPCANASNWVYEIPMTGGGTCQLENVCGLTPFKSAQAPDQAFRFLTALLTSGGVFQYVINMLFLLSYGAMVERQMGTLRYIYIFIVSGTFGYCFGSVFIHDNVALMGCLVPIFGLAGASLMDGFRSWQSTLYPGSPILRFLLVIVLGVIVGYLPGYNNFCHLGGLMGGILAQWSIWSSQAKFLEQRVRWLMMMAFRLIALVALIVLFYEVLSNFYTNHSWSQGCNWCQFVSCLPFYNTCSSL
;
A
#
# COMPACT_ATOMS: atom_id res chain seq x y z
N MET A 1 -30.39 33.22 1.28
CA MET A 1 -29.44 32.29 1.93
C MET A 1 -28.05 32.90 1.81
N GLN A 2 -27.53 33.49 2.90
CA GLN A 2 -26.14 33.96 2.90
C GLN A 2 -25.24 32.73 2.97
N HIS A 3 -24.53 32.45 1.87
CA HIS A 3 -23.45 31.49 1.91
C HIS A 3 -22.41 31.98 2.92
N PRO A 4 -22.02 31.18 3.93
CA PRO A 4 -20.91 31.56 4.79
C PRO A 4 -19.66 31.77 3.92
N PRO A 5 -18.79 32.73 4.26
CA PRO A 5 -17.56 32.96 3.52
C PRO A 5 -16.77 31.64 3.50
N ALA A 6 -16.33 31.23 2.30
CA ALA A 6 -15.50 30.05 2.13
C ALA A 6 -14.30 30.16 3.08
N GLU A 7 -14.23 29.28 4.09
CA GLU A 7 -13.01 29.09 4.88
C GLU A 7 -11.84 29.02 3.89
N LYS A 8 -10.75 29.73 4.18
CA LYS A 8 -9.54 29.68 3.34
C LYS A 8 -8.98 28.25 3.41
N GLY A 9 -9.53 27.37 2.57
CA GLY A 9 -9.14 25.98 2.48
C GLY A 9 -7.67 25.88 2.12
N GLN A 10 -7.02 24.84 2.63
CA GLN A 10 -5.62 24.56 2.35
C GLN A 10 -5.39 24.54 0.84
N ARG A 11 -4.56 25.47 0.34
CA ARG A 11 -4.29 25.57 -1.11
C ARG A 11 -3.19 24.62 -1.57
N ILE A 12 -2.21 24.35 -0.71
CA ILE A 12 -0.99 23.61 -1.06
C ILE A 12 -1.09 22.21 -0.45
N PRO A 13 -1.00 21.13 -1.25
CA PRO A 13 -0.98 19.74 -0.78
C PRO A 13 0.44 19.36 -0.34
N LEU A 14 0.85 19.88 0.82
CA LEU A 14 2.23 19.81 1.30
C LEU A 14 2.73 18.37 1.43
N PHE A 15 1.94 17.49 2.05
CA PHE A 15 2.34 16.10 2.25
C PHE A 15 2.47 15.36 0.92
N SER A 16 1.53 15.55 -0.01
CA SER A 16 1.59 14.89 -1.32
C SER A 16 2.87 15.26 -2.09
N TYR A 17 3.30 16.52 -2.01
CA TYR A 17 4.55 16.98 -2.63
C TYR A 17 5.80 16.45 -1.93
N ILE A 18 5.84 16.49 -0.60
CA ILE A 18 6.96 15.94 0.18
C ILE A 18 7.07 14.42 -0.06
N PHE A 19 5.94 13.71 -0.04
CA PHE A 19 5.90 12.27 -0.29
C PHE A 19 6.40 11.92 -1.69
N ALA A 20 5.96 12.65 -2.71
CA ALA A 20 6.43 12.47 -4.08
C ALA A 20 7.95 12.65 -4.19
N LEU A 21 8.49 13.70 -3.58
CA LEU A 21 9.93 13.95 -3.55
C LEU A 21 10.68 12.82 -2.84
N MET A 22 10.22 12.38 -1.67
CA MET A 22 10.84 11.28 -0.91
C MET A 22 10.83 9.97 -1.70
N ALA A 23 9.71 9.64 -2.35
CA ALA A 23 9.59 8.46 -3.22
C ALA A 23 10.55 8.55 -4.42
N GLY A 24 10.71 9.73 -5.03
CA GLY A 24 11.66 9.97 -6.12
C GLY A 24 13.12 9.81 -5.68
N ILE A 25 13.48 10.33 -4.50
CA ILE A 25 14.81 10.15 -3.91
C ILE A 25 15.08 8.66 -3.66
N LEU A 26 14.11 7.93 -3.11
CA LEU A 26 14.25 6.50 -2.84
C LEU A 26 14.39 5.66 -4.13
N LEU A 27 13.67 6.03 -5.20
CA LEU A 27 13.82 5.42 -6.52
C LEU A 27 15.25 5.62 -7.06
N ILE A 28 15.78 6.84 -7.00
CA ILE A 28 17.15 7.15 -7.44
C ILE A 28 18.17 6.37 -6.61
N TYR A 29 17.97 6.32 -5.28
CA TYR A 29 18.81 5.53 -4.39
C TYR A 29 18.82 4.04 -4.78
N GLY A 30 17.67 3.47 -5.14
CA GLY A 30 17.59 2.10 -5.62
C GLY A 30 18.40 1.85 -6.90
N PHE A 31 18.37 2.77 -7.86
CA PHE A 31 19.22 2.68 -9.05
C PHE A 31 20.72 2.81 -8.75
N ILE A 32 21.10 3.66 -7.80
CA ILE A 32 22.50 3.79 -7.36
C ILE A 32 22.96 2.48 -6.72
N GLN A 33 22.13 1.88 -5.86
CA GLN A 33 22.47 0.60 -5.22
C GLN A 33 22.61 -0.52 -6.25
N PHE A 34 21.68 -0.62 -7.19
CA PHE A 34 21.74 -1.61 -8.26
C PHE A 34 22.99 -1.45 -9.12
N LYS A 35 23.37 -0.21 -9.45
CA LYS A 35 24.60 0.10 -10.19
C LYS A 35 25.85 -0.34 -9.43
N ASN A 36 25.91 -0.09 -8.13
CA ASN A 36 27.06 -0.44 -7.31
C ASN A 36 27.21 -1.96 -7.16
N GLU A 37 26.10 -2.69 -7.07
CA GLU A 37 26.12 -4.15 -6.84
C GLU A 37 26.30 -4.95 -8.14
N TYR A 38 25.71 -4.49 -9.26
CA TYR A 38 25.64 -5.26 -10.50
C TYR A 38 26.28 -4.60 -11.72
N SER A 39 26.87 -3.40 -11.55
CA SER A 39 27.43 -2.61 -12.66
C SER A 39 26.43 -2.32 -13.80
N ALA A 40 25.13 -2.36 -13.48
CA ALA A 40 24.02 -2.12 -14.40
C ALA A 40 23.05 -1.09 -13.81
N VAL A 41 22.37 -0.30 -14.64
CA VAL A 41 21.40 0.71 -14.16
C VAL A 41 19.98 0.16 -14.12
N LEU A 42 19.65 -0.74 -15.05
CA LEU A 42 18.32 -1.32 -15.21
C LEU A 42 18.44 -2.85 -15.38
N SER A 43 17.49 -3.58 -14.81
CA SER A 43 17.28 -5.00 -15.06
C SER A 43 16.28 -5.14 -16.21
N LEU A 44 16.76 -5.26 -17.46
CA LEU A 44 15.91 -5.33 -18.66
C LEU A 44 15.65 -6.75 -19.18
N SER A 45 16.40 -7.74 -18.69
CA SER A 45 16.25 -9.15 -19.05
C SER A 45 15.92 -9.94 -17.77
N PRO A 46 14.83 -10.73 -17.72
CA PRO A 46 13.71 -10.71 -18.66
C PRO A 46 13.01 -9.34 -18.68
N PHE A 47 12.12 -9.11 -19.65
CA PHE A 47 11.49 -7.79 -19.85
C PHE A 47 10.84 -7.26 -18.55
N ASN A 48 11.38 -6.14 -18.06
CA ASN A 48 10.91 -5.44 -16.87
C ASN A 48 10.03 -4.26 -17.29
N ILE A 49 8.71 -4.42 -17.15
CA ILE A 49 7.74 -3.39 -17.52
C ILE A 49 7.94 -2.08 -16.76
N TYR A 50 8.51 -2.10 -15.55
CA TYR A 50 8.73 -0.88 -14.78
C TYR A 50 9.98 -0.10 -15.12
N LEU A 51 10.85 -0.61 -16.00
CA LEU A 51 12.17 -0.02 -16.26
C LEU A 51 12.88 0.22 -14.92
N GLY A 52 13.05 -0.87 -14.18
CA GLY A 52 13.49 -0.87 -12.79
C GLY A 52 14.71 -1.75 -12.51
N VAL A 53 14.92 -2.00 -11.23
CA VAL A 53 15.96 -2.88 -10.69
C VAL A 53 15.40 -4.30 -10.46
N ASN A 54 16.23 -5.25 -10.06
CA ASN A 54 15.79 -6.61 -9.73
C ASN A 54 15.03 -6.69 -8.39
N ALA A 55 14.33 -7.81 -8.13
CA ALA A 55 13.52 -7.99 -6.92
C ALA A 55 14.33 -7.80 -5.62
N GLN A 56 15.54 -8.38 -5.55
CA GLN A 56 16.38 -8.27 -4.35
C GLN A 56 16.75 -6.81 -4.02
N THR A 57 17.05 -5.99 -5.03
CA THR A 57 17.33 -4.56 -4.78
C THR A 57 16.08 -3.84 -4.30
N LEU A 58 14.88 -4.16 -4.81
CA LEU A 58 13.63 -3.60 -4.32
C LEU A 58 13.38 -3.94 -2.85
N VAL A 59 13.62 -5.21 -2.46
CA VAL A 59 13.54 -5.62 -1.05
C VAL A 59 14.55 -4.84 -0.22
N ARG A 60 15.80 -4.72 -0.65
CA ARG A 60 16.83 -3.96 0.08
C ARG A 60 16.59 -2.45 0.14
N THR A 61 15.72 -1.89 -0.70
CA THR A 61 15.40 -0.46 -0.71
C THR A 61 14.08 -0.13 -0.02
N GLY A 62 13.30 -1.13 0.40
CA GLY A 62 12.12 -0.92 1.25
C GLY A 62 10.83 -1.59 0.79
N ALA A 63 10.85 -2.42 -0.25
CA ALA A 63 9.67 -3.18 -0.64
C ALA A 63 9.23 -4.14 0.49
N LEU A 64 7.93 -4.40 0.57
CA LEU A 64 7.37 -5.40 1.45
C LEU A 64 7.69 -6.78 0.89
N PHE A 65 8.27 -7.63 1.73
CA PHE A 65 8.62 -9.00 1.40
C PHE A 65 8.33 -9.87 2.62
N PRO A 66 7.29 -10.74 2.59
CA PRO A 66 6.84 -11.48 3.78
C PRO A 66 7.96 -12.29 4.48
N PRO A 67 8.88 -12.97 3.77
CA PRO A 67 9.98 -13.71 4.40
C PRO A 67 10.94 -12.84 5.23
N CYS A 68 11.04 -11.53 4.99
CA CYS A 68 11.85 -10.64 5.83
C CYS A 68 11.16 -10.25 7.14
N MET A 69 9.87 -10.53 7.26
CA MET A 69 9.01 -10.06 8.35
C MET A 69 8.56 -11.21 9.24
N ARG A 70 8.44 -12.41 8.68
CA ARG A 70 8.06 -13.64 9.38
C ARG A 70 8.74 -14.86 8.77
N ALA A 71 8.76 -15.97 9.50
CA ALA A 71 9.15 -17.25 8.94
C ALA A 71 8.13 -17.70 7.88
N SER A 72 8.62 -18.25 6.78
CA SER A 72 7.85 -18.87 5.70
C SER A 72 8.22 -20.35 5.58
N LEU A 73 7.26 -21.18 5.17
CA LEU A 73 7.52 -22.59 4.83
C LEU A 73 8.21 -22.72 3.46
N GLU A 74 8.05 -21.71 2.59
CA GLU A 74 8.58 -21.70 1.22
C GLU A 74 9.99 -21.08 1.17
N LEU A 75 10.23 -20.05 1.98
CA LEU A 75 11.56 -19.45 2.17
C LEU A 75 11.98 -19.49 3.64
N THR A 76 12.64 -20.57 4.04
CA THR A 76 13.17 -20.72 5.41
C THR A 76 14.47 -19.93 5.63
N PRO A 77 14.68 -19.28 6.79
CA PRO A 77 15.93 -18.54 7.06
C PRO A 77 17.19 -19.41 7.09
N SER A 78 17.05 -20.72 7.30
CA SER A 78 18.15 -21.70 7.36
C SER A 78 18.62 -22.20 5.99
N GLN A 79 17.89 -21.91 4.92
CA GLN A 79 18.22 -22.33 3.56
C GLN A 79 19.05 -21.27 2.83
N SER A 80 19.86 -21.73 1.88
CA SER A 80 20.66 -20.89 1.01
C SER A 80 19.98 -20.66 -0.33
N TYR A 81 19.90 -19.40 -0.75
CA TYR A 81 19.23 -18.96 -1.97
C TYR A 81 20.24 -18.57 -3.05
N PRO A 82 19.89 -18.74 -4.34
CA PRO A 82 20.68 -18.17 -5.42
C PRO A 82 20.74 -16.65 -5.24
N CYS A 83 21.96 -16.10 -5.16
CA CYS A 83 22.13 -14.66 -5.11
C CYS A 83 21.57 -14.03 -6.39
N ALA A 84 20.89 -12.88 -6.27
CA ALA A 84 20.44 -12.17 -7.46
C ALA A 84 21.64 -11.73 -8.32
N ASN A 85 21.39 -11.57 -9.61
CA ASN A 85 22.29 -10.96 -10.57
C ASN A 85 21.54 -9.82 -11.30
N ALA A 86 22.21 -9.14 -12.23
CA ALA A 86 21.65 -8.00 -12.98
C ALA A 86 20.42 -8.36 -13.84
N SER A 87 20.20 -9.64 -14.14
CA SER A 87 19.19 -10.14 -15.08
C SER A 87 18.21 -11.13 -14.44
N ASN A 88 18.26 -11.28 -13.12
CA ASN A 88 17.48 -12.26 -12.40
C ASN A 88 16.19 -11.62 -11.86
N TRP A 89 15.07 -12.29 -12.14
CA TRP A 89 13.76 -12.21 -11.46
C TRP A 89 13.23 -10.80 -11.15
N VAL A 90 12.23 -10.42 -11.94
CA VAL A 90 11.57 -9.13 -11.86
C VAL A 90 10.40 -9.28 -10.87
N TYR A 91 10.55 -8.73 -9.67
CA TYR A 91 9.60 -8.75 -8.53
C TYR A 91 9.44 -10.06 -7.75
N GLU A 92 9.94 -11.18 -8.27
CA GLU A 92 9.94 -12.47 -7.59
C GLU A 92 11.34 -12.86 -7.11
N ILE A 93 11.44 -13.63 -6.03
CA ILE A 93 12.70 -14.23 -5.57
C ILE A 93 12.61 -15.76 -5.69
N PRO A 94 13.60 -16.44 -6.29
CA PRO A 94 13.54 -17.89 -6.46
C PRO A 94 13.43 -18.63 -5.13
N MET A 95 12.46 -19.55 -5.04
CA MET A 95 12.21 -20.37 -3.84
C MET A 95 13.16 -21.56 -3.71
N THR A 96 13.77 -22.02 -4.80
CA THR A 96 14.66 -23.19 -4.82
C THR A 96 15.88 -22.92 -5.69
N GLY A 97 17.07 -23.37 -5.28
CA GLY A 97 18.21 -23.29 -6.18
C GLY A 97 19.60 -23.60 -5.65
N GLY A 98 19.81 -23.80 -4.35
CA GLY A 98 21.15 -24.07 -3.80
C GLY A 98 22.15 -22.95 -4.16
N GLY A 99 22.20 -21.91 -3.34
CA GLY A 99 23.13 -20.78 -3.55
C GLY A 99 24.01 -20.50 -2.34
N THR A 100 24.62 -19.31 -2.31
CA THR A 100 25.49 -18.85 -1.21
C THR A 100 24.86 -17.71 -0.39
N CYS A 101 23.70 -17.19 -0.79
CA CYS A 101 23.05 -16.08 -0.11
C CYS A 101 22.08 -16.55 0.99
N GLN A 102 22.24 -16.01 2.19
CA GLN A 102 21.28 -16.19 3.29
C GLN A 102 20.11 -15.22 3.14
N LEU A 103 18.96 -15.54 3.76
CA LEU A 103 17.77 -14.68 3.73
C LEU A 103 18.05 -13.26 4.25
N GLU A 104 18.89 -13.13 5.28
CA GLU A 104 19.30 -11.83 5.81
C GLU A 104 20.00 -10.96 4.75
N ASN A 105 20.80 -11.57 3.86
CA ASN A 105 21.42 -10.86 2.74
C ASN A 105 20.38 -10.42 1.71
N VAL A 106 19.35 -11.23 1.48
CA VAL A 106 18.25 -10.86 0.57
C VAL A 106 17.47 -9.67 1.13
N CYS A 107 17.18 -9.70 2.43
CA CYS A 107 16.41 -8.68 3.11
C CYS A 107 17.15 -7.35 3.25
N GLY A 108 18.39 -7.36 3.76
CA GLY A 108 19.16 -6.14 4.03
C GLY A 108 18.41 -5.16 4.95
N LEU A 109 18.67 -3.85 4.79
CA LEU A 109 18.18 -2.71 5.60
C LEU A 109 18.62 -2.72 7.07
N THR A 110 18.27 -3.76 7.82
CA THR A 110 18.66 -3.94 9.22
C THR A 110 18.97 -5.41 9.47
N PRO A 111 20.00 -5.76 10.25
CA PRO A 111 20.23 -7.15 10.61
C PRO A 111 19.04 -7.72 11.39
N PHE A 112 18.83 -9.03 11.31
CA PHE A 112 17.81 -9.69 12.12
C PHE A 112 18.24 -9.77 13.58
N LYS A 113 17.29 -9.67 14.51
CA LYS A 113 17.61 -9.92 15.94
C LYS A 113 18.03 -11.35 16.22
N SER A 114 17.50 -12.29 15.45
CA SER A 114 17.86 -13.70 15.48
C SER A 114 17.87 -14.23 14.05
N ALA A 115 18.88 -14.99 13.68
CA ALA A 115 19.06 -15.51 12.33
C ALA A 115 17.86 -16.35 11.84
N GLN A 116 17.09 -16.92 12.77
CA GLN A 116 15.93 -17.76 12.47
C GLN A 116 14.58 -17.03 12.64
N ALA A 117 14.58 -15.78 13.10
CA ALA A 117 13.36 -15.01 13.34
C ALA A 117 13.43 -13.64 12.61
N PRO A 118 13.01 -13.59 11.33
CA PRO A 118 12.89 -12.33 10.61
C PRO A 118 11.95 -11.36 11.34
N ASP A 119 12.34 -10.09 11.45
CA ASP A 119 11.64 -9.11 12.30
C ASP A 119 11.49 -7.70 11.68
N GLN A 120 11.45 -7.61 10.35
CA GLN A 120 11.42 -6.33 9.64
C GLN A 120 10.00 -5.79 9.37
N ALA A 121 9.15 -5.74 10.40
CA ALA A 121 7.76 -5.30 10.30
C ALA A 121 7.58 -3.87 9.75
N PHE A 122 8.61 -3.01 9.86
CA PHE A 122 8.63 -1.66 9.29
C PHE A 122 8.41 -1.63 7.77
N ARG A 123 8.57 -2.78 7.10
CA ARG A 123 8.32 -2.94 5.66
C ARG A 123 6.90 -2.61 5.23
N PHE A 124 5.91 -2.74 6.12
CA PHE A 124 4.54 -2.25 5.86
C PHE A 124 4.49 -0.74 5.57
N LEU A 125 5.40 0.04 6.16
CA LEU A 125 5.49 1.48 5.97
C LEU A 125 6.44 1.85 4.83
N THR A 126 7.62 1.23 4.74
CA THR A 126 8.60 1.56 3.69
C THR A 126 8.08 1.22 2.29
N ALA A 127 7.24 0.20 2.18
CA ALA A 127 6.60 -0.18 0.92
C ALA A 127 5.71 0.94 0.34
N LEU A 128 5.17 1.83 1.19
CA LEU A 128 4.40 2.99 0.73
C LEU A 128 5.25 3.92 -0.16
N LEU A 129 6.53 4.12 0.21
CA LEU A 129 7.45 5.02 -0.47
C LEU A 129 8.21 4.35 -1.61
N THR A 130 8.35 3.02 -1.57
CA THR A 130 9.13 2.26 -2.54
C THR A 130 8.38 2.16 -3.87
N SER A 131 9.12 2.21 -4.98
CA SER A 131 8.59 1.98 -6.33
C SER A 131 9.50 1.00 -7.08
N GLY A 132 8.90 0.10 -7.84
CA GLY A 132 9.57 -0.96 -8.59
C GLY A 132 10.41 -0.49 -9.77
N GLY A 133 10.21 0.75 -10.22
CA GLY A 133 10.92 1.37 -11.35
C GLY A 133 10.28 2.68 -11.77
N VAL A 134 10.79 3.27 -12.87
CA VAL A 134 10.33 4.57 -13.37
C VAL A 134 8.85 4.56 -13.74
N PHE A 135 8.36 3.51 -14.42
CA PHE A 135 6.96 3.46 -14.85
C PHE A 135 6.00 3.38 -13.66
N GLN A 136 6.31 2.54 -12.66
CA GLN A 136 5.48 2.43 -11.45
C GLN A 136 5.46 3.74 -10.66
N TYR A 137 6.62 4.40 -10.54
CA TYR A 137 6.71 5.71 -9.91
C TYR A 137 5.84 6.75 -10.62
N VAL A 138 5.90 6.83 -11.96
CA VAL A 138 5.07 7.76 -12.74
C VAL A 138 3.58 7.50 -12.49
N ILE A 139 3.12 6.24 -12.55
CA ILE A 139 1.72 5.90 -12.25
C ILE A 139 1.34 6.36 -10.83
N ASN A 140 2.14 5.99 -9.84
CA ASN A 140 1.93 6.38 -8.44
C ASN A 140 1.83 7.91 -8.28
N MET A 141 2.72 8.66 -8.94
CA MET A 141 2.72 10.12 -8.89
C MET A 141 1.53 10.74 -9.63
N LEU A 142 1.07 10.12 -10.73
CA LEU A 142 -0.16 10.56 -11.40
C LEU A 142 -1.35 10.49 -10.44
N PHE A 143 -1.53 9.38 -9.72
CA PHE A 143 -2.61 9.26 -8.73
C PHE A 143 -2.41 10.17 -7.52
N LEU A 144 -1.21 10.20 -6.94
CA LEU A 144 -0.89 10.99 -5.74
C LEU A 144 -1.01 12.50 -6.00
N LEU A 145 -0.42 13.00 -7.09
CA LEU A 145 -0.35 14.43 -7.37
C LEU A 145 -1.61 14.98 -8.06
N SER A 146 -2.48 14.12 -8.60
CA SER A 146 -3.80 14.53 -9.07
C SER A 146 -4.85 14.34 -7.97
N TYR A 147 -5.22 13.08 -7.69
CA TYR A 147 -6.29 12.74 -6.78
C TYR A 147 -5.89 12.95 -5.31
N GLY A 148 -4.74 12.43 -4.88
CA GLY A 148 -4.26 12.59 -3.51
C GLY A 148 -4.12 14.08 -3.11
N ALA A 149 -3.46 14.86 -3.95
CA ALA A 149 -3.30 16.30 -3.77
C ALA A 149 -4.64 17.06 -3.73
N MET A 150 -5.62 16.64 -4.52
CA MET A 150 -6.98 17.20 -4.45
C MET A 150 -7.64 16.88 -3.11
N VAL A 151 -7.54 15.63 -2.64
CA VAL A 151 -8.11 15.19 -1.35
C VAL A 151 -7.42 15.88 -0.18
N GLU A 152 -6.10 16.06 -0.22
CA GLU A 152 -5.35 16.76 0.83
C GLU A 152 -5.82 18.21 1.02
N ARG A 153 -6.05 18.93 -0.09
CA ARG A 153 -6.58 20.30 -0.05
C ARG A 153 -7.99 20.38 0.56
N GLN A 154 -8.79 19.32 0.40
CA GLN A 154 -10.16 19.24 0.93
C GLN A 154 -10.19 18.87 2.41
N MET A 155 -9.38 17.89 2.83
CA MET A 155 -9.42 17.33 4.18
C MET A 155 -8.48 18.05 5.16
N GLY A 156 -7.47 18.75 4.65
CA GLY A 156 -6.34 19.26 5.42
C GLY A 156 -5.26 18.20 5.64
N THR A 157 -4.00 18.62 5.69
CA THR A 157 -2.82 17.72 5.73
C THR A 157 -2.84 16.75 6.91
N LEU A 158 -3.22 17.16 8.13
CA LEU A 158 -3.16 16.26 9.30
C LEU A 158 -4.12 15.07 9.17
N ARG A 159 -5.35 15.34 8.75
CA ARG A 159 -6.37 14.31 8.51
C ARG A 159 -5.97 13.42 7.34
N TYR A 160 -5.44 14.02 6.27
CA TYR A 160 -4.91 13.30 5.12
C TYR A 160 -3.81 12.32 5.53
N ILE A 161 -2.81 12.77 6.32
CA ILE A 161 -1.68 11.93 6.77
C ILE A 161 -2.19 10.75 7.59
N TYR A 162 -3.08 10.98 8.55
CA TYR A 162 -3.64 9.90 9.36
C TYR A 162 -4.31 8.83 8.49
N ILE A 163 -5.20 9.24 7.58
CA ILE A 163 -5.91 8.31 6.69
C ILE A 163 -4.91 7.60 5.76
N PHE A 164 -3.97 8.34 5.16
CA PHE A 164 -2.97 7.81 4.25
C PHE A 164 -2.11 6.73 4.93
N ILE A 165 -1.54 7.01 6.10
CA ILE A 165 -0.67 6.05 6.79
C ILE A 165 -1.45 4.84 7.31
N VAL A 166 -2.59 5.06 7.96
CA VAL A 166 -3.39 3.97 8.53
C VAL A 166 -3.95 3.05 7.44
N SER A 167 -4.55 3.63 6.39
CA SER A 167 -5.10 2.83 5.28
C SER A 167 -4.01 2.12 4.48
N GLY A 168 -2.89 2.81 4.21
CA GLY A 168 -1.74 2.22 3.52
C GLY A 168 -1.18 1.01 4.25
N THR A 169 -0.93 1.17 5.56
CA THR A 169 -0.41 0.09 6.41
C THR A 169 -1.40 -1.07 6.49
N PHE A 170 -2.69 -0.79 6.77
CA PHE A 170 -3.71 -1.83 6.84
C PHE A 170 -3.87 -2.57 5.51
N GLY A 171 -3.85 -1.85 4.39
CA GLY A 171 -3.93 -2.44 3.06
C GLY A 171 -2.77 -3.38 2.80
N TYR A 172 -1.54 -3.00 3.14
CA TYR A 172 -0.41 -3.90 3.01
C TYR A 172 -0.51 -5.13 3.91
N CYS A 173 -0.89 -4.98 5.18
CA CYS A 173 -1.13 -6.11 6.08
C CYS A 173 -2.18 -7.07 5.49
N PHE A 174 -3.30 -6.52 5.00
CA PHE A 174 -4.41 -7.31 4.47
C PHE A 174 -4.03 -8.04 3.19
N GLY A 175 -3.40 -7.36 2.23
CA GLY A 175 -3.01 -8.00 0.98
C GLY A 175 -1.83 -8.97 1.10
N SER A 176 -0.94 -8.80 2.10
CA SER A 176 0.16 -9.74 2.35
C SER A 176 -0.29 -11.11 2.87
N VAL A 177 -1.54 -11.24 3.30
CA VAL A 177 -2.14 -12.54 3.65
C VAL A 177 -2.51 -13.34 2.40
N PHE A 178 -2.76 -12.67 1.27
CA PHE A 178 -3.28 -13.26 0.03
C PHE A 178 -2.27 -13.20 -1.12
N ILE A 179 -0.97 -13.26 -0.82
CA ILE A 179 0.09 -13.26 -1.82
C ILE A 179 1.10 -14.37 -1.53
N HIS A 180 1.77 -14.84 -2.58
CA HIS A 180 2.90 -15.74 -2.46
C HIS A 180 4.07 -15.07 -1.73
N ASP A 181 4.79 -15.86 -0.94
CA ASP A 181 5.84 -15.34 -0.07
C ASP A 181 7.08 -14.88 -0.86
N ASN A 182 7.24 -15.27 -2.13
CA ASN A 182 8.35 -14.85 -2.99
C ASN A 182 8.12 -13.54 -3.75
N VAL A 183 6.97 -12.89 -3.62
CA VAL A 183 6.66 -11.66 -4.36
C VAL A 183 6.91 -10.42 -3.50
N ALA A 184 7.63 -9.44 -4.06
CA ALA A 184 7.81 -8.13 -3.42
C ALA A 184 6.64 -7.18 -3.76
N LEU A 185 6.14 -6.46 -2.75
CA LEU A 185 5.03 -5.50 -2.85
C LEU A 185 5.47 -4.07 -2.53
N MET A 186 4.99 -3.09 -3.29
CA MET A 186 5.35 -1.68 -3.12
C MET A 186 4.41 -0.72 -3.85
N GLY A 187 4.52 0.57 -3.50
CA GLY A 187 3.80 1.67 -4.12
C GLY A 187 2.83 2.41 -3.19
N CYS A 188 2.49 3.64 -3.54
CA CYS A 188 1.57 4.46 -2.76
C CYS A 188 0.12 4.41 -3.28
N LEU A 189 -0.20 3.56 -4.25
CA LEU A 189 -1.58 3.41 -4.73
C LEU A 189 -2.52 2.81 -3.65
N VAL A 190 -1.99 1.98 -2.75
CA VAL A 190 -2.72 1.40 -1.61
C VAL A 190 -3.41 2.45 -0.73
N PRO A 191 -2.70 3.44 -0.16
CA PRO A 191 -3.34 4.49 0.62
C PRO A 191 -4.21 5.44 -0.22
N ILE A 192 -4.00 5.54 -1.54
CA ILE A 192 -4.89 6.32 -2.43
C ILE A 192 -6.28 5.69 -2.50
N PHE A 193 -6.39 4.36 -2.51
CA PHE A 193 -7.69 3.67 -2.36
C PHE A 193 -8.37 4.00 -1.04
N GLY A 194 -7.59 4.06 0.05
CA GLY A 194 -8.10 4.48 1.35
C GLY A 194 -8.63 5.90 1.36
N LEU A 195 -7.89 6.83 0.74
CA LEU A 195 -8.34 8.21 0.55
C LEU A 195 -9.58 8.30 -0.33
N ALA A 196 -9.73 7.42 -1.31
CA ALA A 196 -10.93 7.36 -2.15
C ALA A 196 -12.17 6.98 -1.33
N GLY A 197 -12.07 5.96 -0.48
CA GLY A 197 -13.13 5.60 0.45
C GLY A 197 -13.45 6.73 1.42
N ALA A 198 -12.42 7.35 2.01
CA ALA A 198 -12.61 8.47 2.93
C ALA A 198 -13.27 9.69 2.27
N SER A 199 -12.86 10.03 1.04
CA SER A 199 -13.42 11.16 0.27
C SER A 199 -14.87 10.91 -0.14
N LEU A 200 -15.24 9.65 -0.45
CA LEU A 200 -16.61 9.27 -0.74
C LEU A 200 -17.54 9.52 0.48
N MET A 201 -17.07 9.20 1.70
CA MET A 201 -17.82 9.45 2.94
C MET A 201 -18.08 10.95 3.16
N ASP A 202 -17.08 11.79 2.90
CA ASP A 202 -17.25 13.25 2.93
C ASP A 202 -18.22 13.73 1.85
N GLY A 203 -18.16 13.13 0.65
CA GLY A 203 -19.07 13.42 -0.45
C GLY A 203 -20.54 13.16 -0.10
N PHE A 204 -20.84 12.07 0.62
CA PHE A 204 -22.21 11.80 1.09
C PHE A 204 -22.72 12.87 2.06
N ARG A 205 -21.83 13.45 2.89
CA ARG A 205 -22.21 14.50 3.83
C ARG A 205 -22.56 15.80 3.11
N SER A 206 -21.78 16.19 2.09
CA SER A 206 -22.00 17.42 1.35
C SER A 206 -22.93 17.25 0.15
N TRP A 207 -23.52 16.07 -0.04
CA TRP A 207 -24.30 15.71 -1.23
C TRP A 207 -25.38 16.74 -1.56
N GLN A 208 -26.17 17.16 -0.57
CA GLN A 208 -27.25 18.13 -0.75
C GLN A 208 -26.76 19.58 -0.93
N SER A 209 -25.54 19.88 -0.50
CA SER A 209 -24.98 21.24 -0.49
C SER A 209 -24.00 21.50 -1.65
N THR A 210 -23.66 20.47 -2.41
CA THR A 210 -22.69 20.55 -3.52
C THR A 210 -23.45 20.76 -4.83
N LEU A 211 -22.96 21.68 -5.68
CA LEU A 211 -23.53 21.96 -7.00
C LEU A 211 -23.60 20.71 -7.91
N TYR A 212 -22.66 19.79 -7.75
CA TYR A 212 -22.55 18.54 -8.52
C TYR A 212 -22.49 17.31 -7.59
N PRO A 213 -23.64 16.84 -7.07
CA PRO A 213 -23.68 15.75 -6.10
C PRO A 213 -23.02 14.45 -6.60
N GLY A 214 -23.14 14.11 -7.88
CA GLY A 214 -22.54 12.89 -8.44
C GLY A 214 -21.01 12.93 -8.62
N SER A 215 -20.37 14.09 -8.47
CA SER A 215 -18.93 14.24 -8.73
C SER A 215 -18.01 13.42 -7.79
N PRO A 216 -18.28 13.27 -6.47
CA PRO A 216 -17.48 12.42 -5.61
C PRO A 216 -17.60 10.93 -5.97
N ILE A 217 -18.80 10.46 -6.35
CA ILE A 217 -19.02 9.07 -6.80
C ILE A 217 -18.25 8.81 -8.09
N LEU A 218 -18.35 9.72 -9.07
CA LEU A 218 -17.62 9.55 -10.34
C LEU A 218 -16.11 9.49 -10.11
N ARG A 219 -15.56 10.41 -9.30
CA ARG A 219 -14.13 10.40 -8.97
C ARG A 219 -13.71 9.13 -8.22
N PHE A 220 -14.53 8.67 -7.28
CA PHE A 220 -14.33 7.41 -6.58
C PHE A 220 -14.27 6.24 -7.58
N LEU A 221 -15.29 6.09 -8.45
CA LEU A 221 -15.34 5.04 -9.45
C LEU A 221 -14.15 5.08 -10.40
N LEU A 222 -13.74 6.27 -10.86
CA LEU A 222 -12.57 6.43 -11.71
C LEU A 222 -11.28 5.95 -11.03
N VAL A 223 -11.07 6.31 -9.76
CA VAL A 223 -9.89 5.87 -8.99
C VAL A 223 -9.92 4.35 -8.80
N ILE A 224 -11.07 3.78 -8.42
CA ILE A 224 -11.21 2.33 -8.21
C ILE A 224 -10.98 1.56 -9.51
N VAL A 225 -11.62 1.95 -10.62
CA VAL A 225 -11.48 1.24 -11.90
C VAL A 225 -10.05 1.31 -12.42
N LEU A 226 -9.46 2.51 -12.50
CA LEU A 226 -8.09 2.67 -12.98
C LEU A 226 -7.09 1.97 -12.05
N GLY A 227 -7.31 2.04 -10.73
CA GLY A 227 -6.44 1.41 -9.75
C GLY A 227 -6.51 -0.13 -9.77
N VAL A 228 -7.69 -0.71 -10.01
CA VAL A 228 -7.85 -2.17 -10.18
C VAL A 228 -7.16 -2.65 -11.46
N ILE A 229 -7.26 -1.88 -12.55
CA ILE A 229 -6.53 -2.17 -13.80
C ILE A 229 -5.02 -2.19 -13.53
N VAL A 230 -4.50 -1.17 -12.83
CA VAL A 230 -3.09 -1.11 -12.42
C VAL A 230 -2.72 -2.26 -11.48
N GLY A 231 -3.68 -2.71 -10.64
CA GLY A 231 -3.48 -3.79 -9.68
C GLY A 231 -3.27 -5.18 -10.28
N TYR A 232 -3.51 -5.36 -11.58
CA TYR A 232 -3.14 -6.57 -12.32
C TYR A 232 -1.69 -6.55 -12.83
N LEU A 233 -0.96 -5.45 -12.67
CA LEU A 233 0.46 -5.38 -13.02
C LEU A 233 1.30 -6.02 -11.89
N PRO A 234 2.41 -6.72 -12.21
CA PRO A 234 3.26 -7.38 -11.22
C PRO A 234 3.74 -6.43 -10.12
N GLY A 235 3.74 -6.86 -8.86
CA GLY A 235 4.17 -6.00 -7.75
C GLY A 235 3.12 -5.01 -7.23
N TYR A 236 1.97 -4.89 -7.91
CA TYR A 236 0.74 -4.43 -7.25
C TYR A 236 -0.08 -5.65 -6.76
N ASN A 237 -1.02 -5.38 -5.86
CA ASN A 237 -1.94 -6.40 -5.37
C ASN A 237 -3.31 -5.77 -5.11
N ASN A 238 -4.35 -6.32 -5.73
CA ASN A 238 -5.72 -5.83 -5.58
C ASN A 238 -6.30 -6.07 -4.17
N PHE A 239 -5.83 -7.08 -3.43
CA PHE A 239 -6.13 -7.20 -2.01
C PHE A 239 -5.52 -6.06 -1.22
N CYS A 240 -4.30 -5.61 -1.53
CA CYS A 240 -3.75 -4.43 -0.86
C CYS A 240 -4.63 -3.21 -1.11
N HIS A 241 -5.07 -2.99 -2.35
CA HIS A 241 -6.00 -1.91 -2.70
C HIS A 241 -7.34 -2.01 -1.94
N LEU A 242 -7.92 -3.21 -1.88
CA LEU A 242 -9.17 -3.47 -1.15
C LEU A 242 -9.00 -3.22 0.36
N GLY A 243 -7.94 -3.73 0.96
CA GLY A 243 -7.59 -3.47 2.35
C GLY A 243 -7.39 -1.98 2.59
N GLY A 244 -6.68 -1.29 1.71
CA GLY A 244 -6.51 0.17 1.74
C GLY A 244 -7.85 0.90 1.76
N LEU A 245 -8.78 0.54 0.87
CA LEU A 245 -10.13 1.08 0.84
C LEU A 245 -10.88 0.87 2.16
N MET A 246 -10.90 -0.36 2.69
CA MET A 246 -11.55 -0.69 3.96
C MET A 246 -10.95 0.07 5.14
N GLY A 247 -9.62 0.08 5.24
CA GLY A 247 -8.87 0.79 6.27
C GLY A 247 -9.09 2.30 6.20
N GLY A 248 -9.19 2.86 5.00
CA GLY A 248 -9.47 4.29 4.79
C GLY A 248 -10.88 4.69 5.21
N ILE A 249 -11.89 3.88 4.91
CA ILE A 249 -13.28 4.09 5.36
C ILE A 249 -13.34 4.08 6.90
N LEU A 250 -12.75 3.06 7.54
CA LEU A 250 -12.76 2.95 9.00
C LEU A 250 -11.92 4.04 9.68
N ALA A 251 -10.74 4.36 9.14
CA ALA A 251 -9.92 5.46 9.63
C ALA A 251 -10.69 6.78 9.54
N GLN A 252 -11.31 7.06 8.40
CA GLN A 252 -12.13 8.25 8.23
C GLN A 252 -13.30 8.30 9.22
N TRP A 253 -14.01 7.19 9.38
CA TRP A 253 -15.11 7.05 10.32
C TRP A 253 -14.65 7.36 11.75
N SER A 254 -13.50 6.84 12.18
CA SER A 254 -12.96 7.02 13.54
C SER A 254 -12.73 8.50 13.94
N ILE A 255 -12.59 9.41 12.96
CA ILE A 255 -12.34 10.84 13.19
C ILE A 255 -13.48 11.74 12.68
N TRP A 256 -14.63 11.17 12.29
CA TRP A 256 -15.68 11.89 11.58
C TRP A 256 -16.38 12.97 12.43
N SER A 257 -16.20 14.27 12.14
CA SER A 257 -16.79 15.40 12.86
C SER A 257 -18.33 15.54 12.71
N SER A 258 -19.03 16.14 13.69
CA SER A 258 -20.48 16.43 13.66
C SER A 258 -20.73 17.95 13.68
N GLN A 259 -21.76 18.44 12.97
CA GLN A 259 -22.23 19.83 13.00
C GLN A 259 -23.73 19.88 13.38
N ALA A 260 -24.06 19.72 14.66
CA ALA A 260 -25.45 19.76 15.16
C ALA A 260 -25.77 21.09 15.90
N LYS A 261 -27.04 21.37 16.25
CA LYS A 261 -27.49 22.50 17.11
C LYS A 261 -27.59 22.12 18.61
N PHE A 262 -27.50 23.06 19.56
CA PHE A 262 -27.14 22.87 21.00
C PHE A 262 -27.83 21.76 21.86
N LEU A 263 -29.12 21.49 21.75
CA LEU A 263 -29.78 20.42 22.52
C LEU A 263 -29.75 19.05 21.82
N GLU A 264 -29.98 19.04 20.50
CA GLU A 264 -29.67 17.87 19.66
C GLU A 264 -28.15 17.55 19.67
N GLN A 265 -27.31 18.55 19.96
CA GLN A 265 -25.85 18.43 20.01
C GLN A 265 -25.43 17.42 21.06
N ARG A 266 -25.98 17.40 22.28
CA ARG A 266 -25.48 16.47 23.30
C ARG A 266 -25.71 15.02 22.91
N VAL A 267 -26.94 14.65 22.56
CA VAL A 267 -27.26 13.27 22.18
C VAL A 267 -26.57 12.89 20.86
N ARG A 268 -26.59 13.77 19.85
CA ARG A 268 -25.92 13.51 18.56
C ARG A 268 -24.39 13.50 18.69
N TRP A 269 -23.81 14.27 19.60
CA TRP A 269 -22.39 14.22 19.92
C TRP A 269 -22.02 12.91 20.61
N LEU A 270 -22.80 12.47 21.60
CA LEU A 270 -22.60 11.16 22.25
C LEU A 270 -22.74 10.01 21.25
N MET A 271 -23.77 10.02 20.41
CA MET A 271 -23.92 9.03 19.33
C MET A 271 -22.72 9.03 18.39
N MET A 272 -22.22 10.21 18.00
CA MET A 272 -21.06 10.32 17.12
C MET A 272 -19.76 9.87 17.80
N MET A 273 -19.61 10.12 19.11
CA MET A 273 -18.49 9.59 19.90
C MET A 273 -18.54 8.07 19.99
N ALA A 274 -19.70 7.49 20.27
CA ALA A 274 -19.89 6.04 20.25
C ALA A 274 -19.60 5.46 18.86
N PHE A 275 -20.10 6.10 17.80
CA PHE A 275 -19.90 5.70 16.42
C PHE A 275 -18.41 5.72 16.02
N ARG A 276 -17.66 6.75 16.43
CA ARG A 276 -16.20 6.83 16.24
C ARG A 276 -15.47 5.77 17.04
N LEU A 277 -15.86 5.55 18.29
CA LEU A 277 -15.25 4.55 19.16
C LEU A 277 -15.44 3.15 18.57
N ILE A 278 -16.65 2.84 18.08
CA ILE A 278 -16.94 1.58 17.39
C ILE A 278 -16.03 1.40 16.17
N ALA A 279 -15.91 2.44 15.32
CA ALA A 279 -15.04 2.37 14.15
C ALA A 279 -13.56 2.20 14.51
N LEU A 280 -13.09 2.88 15.57
CA LEU A 280 -11.73 2.76 16.07
C LEU A 280 -11.45 1.35 16.62
N VAL A 281 -12.37 0.81 17.42
CA VAL A 281 -12.28 -0.56 17.96
C VAL A 281 -12.30 -1.57 16.82
N ALA A 282 -13.21 -1.42 15.84
CA ALA A 282 -13.26 -2.29 14.68
C ALA A 282 -11.96 -2.24 13.87
N LEU A 283 -11.38 -1.06 13.67
CA LEU A 283 -10.09 -0.89 12.99
C LEU A 283 -8.96 -1.61 13.74
N ILE A 284 -8.89 -1.47 15.07
CA ILE A 284 -7.87 -2.13 15.90
C ILE A 284 -8.03 -3.65 15.87
N VAL A 285 -9.26 -4.15 16.02
CA VAL A 285 -9.55 -5.59 15.96
C VAL A 285 -9.17 -6.14 14.58
N LEU A 286 -9.55 -5.47 13.49
CA LEU A 286 -9.19 -5.92 12.14
C LEU A 286 -7.67 -5.90 11.92
N PHE A 287 -6.96 -4.88 12.39
CA PHE A 287 -5.50 -4.87 12.35
C PHE A 287 -4.91 -6.07 13.11
N TYR A 288 -5.42 -6.35 14.31
CA TYR A 288 -4.98 -7.47 15.12
C TYR A 288 -5.23 -8.81 14.43
N GLU A 289 -6.43 -9.05 13.91
CA GLU A 289 -6.78 -10.30 13.23
C GLU A 289 -5.94 -10.51 11.97
N VAL A 290 -5.77 -9.46 11.15
CA VAL A 290 -4.97 -9.54 9.93
C VAL A 290 -3.49 -9.77 10.25
N LEU A 291 -2.93 -9.07 11.24
CA LEU A 291 -1.54 -9.27 11.65
C LEU A 291 -1.34 -10.64 12.29
N SER A 292 -2.26 -11.08 13.16
CA SER A 292 -2.24 -12.41 13.76
C SER A 292 -2.26 -13.47 12.67
N ASN A 293 -3.15 -13.35 11.69
CA ASN A 293 -3.22 -14.23 10.54
C ASN A 293 -1.89 -14.22 9.75
N PHE A 294 -1.36 -13.03 9.44
CA PHE A 294 -0.09 -12.88 8.74
C PHE A 294 1.05 -13.60 9.47
N TYR A 295 1.20 -13.45 10.79
CA TYR A 295 2.32 -14.04 11.52
C TYR A 295 2.15 -15.53 11.87
N THR A 296 0.93 -16.05 11.91
CA THR A 296 0.64 -17.44 12.31
C THR A 296 0.39 -18.38 11.14
N ASN A 297 -0.18 -17.88 10.04
CA ASN A 297 -0.42 -18.69 8.85
C ASN A 297 0.76 -18.59 7.89
N HIS A 298 1.52 -19.68 7.80
CA HIS A 298 2.72 -19.74 6.96
C HIS A 298 2.45 -20.20 5.52
N SER A 299 1.18 -20.36 5.12
CA SER A 299 0.79 -20.81 3.78
C SER A 299 -0.33 -19.93 3.21
N TRP A 300 -0.04 -19.24 2.10
CA TRP A 300 -1.04 -18.49 1.31
C TRP A 300 -2.07 -19.43 0.63
N SER A 301 -1.68 -20.69 0.38
CA SER A 301 -2.44 -21.67 -0.41
C SER A 301 -3.61 -22.35 0.31
N GLN A 302 -3.67 -22.33 1.65
CA GLN A 302 -4.73 -23.02 2.41
C GLN A 302 -5.98 -22.17 2.64
N GLY A 303 -5.92 -20.86 2.39
CA GLY A 303 -7.02 -19.94 2.71
C GLY A 303 -8.06 -19.76 1.60
N CYS A 304 -7.69 -19.89 0.33
CA CYS A 304 -8.55 -19.43 -0.77
C CYS A 304 -8.06 -19.80 -2.19
N ASN A 305 -8.71 -20.78 -2.83
CA ASN A 305 -8.35 -21.22 -4.20
C ASN A 305 -8.62 -20.16 -5.29
N TRP A 306 -9.48 -19.16 -5.03
CA TRP A 306 -9.87 -18.13 -6.00
C TRP A 306 -9.11 -16.81 -5.84
N CYS A 307 -8.36 -16.64 -4.74
CA CYS A 307 -7.76 -15.35 -4.41
C CYS A 307 -6.69 -14.92 -5.43
N GLN A 308 -5.96 -15.88 -6.03
CA GLN A 308 -5.06 -15.63 -7.15
C GLN A 308 -5.72 -14.85 -8.31
N PHE A 309 -7.02 -15.07 -8.57
CA PHE A 309 -7.73 -14.43 -9.69
C PHE A 309 -8.13 -12.97 -9.41
N VAL A 310 -8.02 -12.50 -8.17
CA VAL A 310 -8.27 -11.10 -7.82
C VAL A 310 -7.11 -10.22 -8.25
N SER A 311 -5.88 -10.75 -8.22
CA SER A 311 -4.66 -10.02 -8.55
C SER A 311 -4.02 -10.48 -9.88
N CYS A 312 -4.53 -11.56 -10.49
CA CYS A 312 -4.03 -12.06 -11.76
C CYS A 312 -5.18 -12.49 -12.70
N LEU A 313 -5.08 -12.16 -13.99
CA LEU A 313 -6.05 -12.59 -15.00
C LEU A 313 -5.63 -13.92 -15.63
N PRO A 314 -6.53 -14.93 -15.73
CA PRO A 314 -6.21 -16.28 -16.19
C PRO A 314 -5.98 -16.41 -17.71
N PHE A 315 -5.94 -15.30 -18.46
CA PHE A 315 -5.82 -15.32 -19.92
C PHE A 315 -4.37 -15.41 -20.42
N TYR A 316 -3.39 -15.24 -19.52
CA TYR A 316 -1.98 -15.49 -19.75
C TYR A 316 -1.47 -16.35 -18.59
N ASN A 317 -0.47 -17.21 -18.81
CA ASN A 317 0.17 -18.04 -17.76
C ASN A 317 0.88 -17.19 -16.66
N THR A 318 0.43 -15.97 -16.41
CA THR A 318 0.91 -15.00 -15.42
C THR A 318 0.53 -15.37 -13.98
N CYS A 319 -0.40 -16.30 -13.76
CA CYS A 319 -0.84 -16.67 -12.41
C CYS A 319 -0.10 -17.91 -11.84
N SER A 320 0.72 -18.58 -12.65
CA SER A 320 1.51 -19.74 -12.17
C SER A 320 2.81 -19.33 -11.44
N SER A 321 3.14 -18.04 -11.42
CA SER A 321 4.33 -17.46 -10.78
C SER A 321 4.01 -16.40 -9.71
N LEU A 322 2.73 -16.04 -9.54
CA LEU A 322 2.23 -14.98 -8.66
C LEU A 322 1.49 -15.51 -7.46
#